data_AF-A0A803JF66-F1
#
_entry.id   AF-A0A803JF66-F1
#
_cell.length_a   1.000
_cell.length_b   1.000
_cell.length_c   1.000
_cell.angle_alpha   90.00
_cell.angle_beta   90.00
_cell.angle_gamma   90.00
#
_symmetry.space_group_name_H-M   'P 1'
#
loop_
_entity.id
_entity.type
_entity.pdbx_description
1 polymer ?
#
loop_
_entity_poly.entity_id
_entity_poly.type
_entity_poly.pdbx_seq_one_letter_code
_entity_poly.pdbx_strand_id
1 'polypeptide(L)'
;MACARPLISVYSEKGETSGKNVTMPAVFKAPIRPDIVNFVHTNLRKNNRQPYAVSELAGHQTSAESWGTGRAVARIPRVRGGGTHRSGQGAFGNMCRGGRMFAPTKTWRRWHRRVNTTQKRYAVCSALAASALPALVMSKGHRIEEIPEVPLVVEDKVESYKKTKEAVLLLKKLKAWNDIKKVYASQRMRAGKGKMRNRRRIQRRGPCVVYNENNGIVKAFRNIPGITLLNVSKLNLLRLAPGGHVGRFCIWTESAFRKLDDLYGTWRKSAKLKADYNLPMHKMTNTDLTRILKSQEIQRALRAPNKKVKRRELKKNPLKNLRIMMRLNPYAKTARRHAILQQLENVSIKAKEKKPDDGKPKAKKPLDAKTKMINVSSCSALWIYSINCFKLFSVFSIF
;
A
#
# COMPACT_ATOMS: atom_id res chain seq x y z
N MET A 1 -6.63 21.58 -14.11
CA MET A 1 -5.74 22.65 -13.60
C MET A 1 -4.44 22.58 -14.40
N ALA A 2 -4.14 23.62 -15.16
CA ALA A 2 -2.96 23.66 -16.02
C ALA A 2 -1.71 23.99 -15.18
N CYS A 3 -1.09 22.99 -14.55
CA CYS A 3 0.30 23.10 -14.08
C CYS A 3 1.27 23.01 -15.26
N ALA A 4 0.99 23.77 -16.31
CA ALA A 4 1.58 23.65 -17.62
C ALA A 4 1.74 25.06 -18.17
N ARG A 5 2.98 25.52 -18.30
CA ARG A 5 3.28 26.81 -18.94
C ARG A 5 2.63 26.84 -20.33
N PRO A 6 1.85 27.89 -20.68
CA PRO A 6 1.17 27.92 -21.97
C PRO A 6 2.17 28.01 -23.13
N LEU A 7 3.32 28.64 -22.90
CA LEU A 7 4.39 28.85 -23.84
C LEU A 7 5.68 28.23 -23.27
N ILE A 8 6.46 27.56 -24.12
CA ILE A 8 7.74 26.92 -23.76
C ILE A 8 8.83 27.53 -24.64
N SER A 9 10.03 27.70 -24.09
CA SER A 9 11.17 28.25 -24.82
C SER A 9 11.90 27.14 -25.58
N VAL A 10 12.41 27.46 -26.76
CA VAL A 10 13.27 26.52 -27.51
C VAL A 10 14.73 26.84 -27.20
N TYR A 11 15.49 25.84 -26.79
CA TYR A 11 16.92 26.00 -26.50
C TYR A 11 17.80 25.68 -27.70
N SER A 12 18.79 26.54 -27.92
CA SER A 12 19.86 26.30 -28.88
C SER A 12 20.82 25.21 -28.37
N GLU A 13 21.72 24.77 -29.25
CA GLU A 13 22.76 23.81 -28.89
C GLU A 13 23.73 24.29 -27.81
N LYS A 14 23.82 25.62 -27.61
CA LYS A 14 24.64 26.24 -26.57
C LYS A 14 24.02 26.15 -25.18
N GLY A 15 22.74 25.76 -25.07
CA GLY A 15 21.99 25.72 -23.82
C GLY A 15 21.34 27.05 -23.44
N GLU A 16 21.33 28.01 -24.37
CA GLU A 16 20.67 29.32 -24.24
C GLU A 16 19.33 29.32 -24.97
N THR A 17 18.41 30.18 -24.54
CA THR A 17 17.13 30.36 -25.23
C THR A 17 17.34 30.96 -26.62
N SER A 18 16.82 30.29 -27.65
CA SER A 18 16.93 30.72 -29.05
C SER A 18 16.06 31.94 -29.41
N GLY A 19 15.27 32.46 -28.46
CA GLY A 19 14.25 33.47 -28.70
C GLY A 19 12.97 32.93 -29.37
N LYS A 20 12.94 31.66 -29.79
CA LYS A 20 11.75 30.99 -30.29
C LYS A 20 10.96 30.39 -29.14
N ASN A 21 9.64 30.43 -29.29
CA ASN A 21 8.72 29.82 -28.35
C ASN A 21 7.71 28.94 -29.07
N VAL A 22 7.27 27.87 -28.40
CA VAL A 22 6.25 26.96 -28.90
C VAL A 22 5.14 26.84 -27.86
N THR A 23 3.89 26.86 -28.33
CA THR A 23 2.72 26.64 -27.48
C THR A 23 2.71 25.22 -26.96
N MET A 24 2.42 25.02 -25.68
CA MET A 24 2.38 23.67 -25.10
C MET A 24 1.23 22.84 -25.71
N PRO A 25 1.51 21.67 -26.35
CA PRO A 25 0.49 20.80 -26.91
C PRO A 25 -0.54 20.35 -25.87
N ALA A 26 -1.79 20.20 -26.30
CA ALA A 26 -2.89 19.83 -25.40
C ALA A 26 -2.68 18.47 -24.71
N VAL A 27 -1.92 17.57 -25.34
CA VAL A 27 -1.59 16.24 -24.76
C VAL A 27 -0.86 16.32 -23.42
N PHE A 28 -0.10 17.38 -23.15
CA PHE A 28 0.56 17.57 -21.85
C PHE A 28 -0.39 17.98 -20.73
N LYS A 29 -1.57 18.49 -21.10
CA LYS A 29 -2.64 18.82 -20.15
C LYS A 29 -3.56 17.62 -19.89
N ALA A 30 -3.37 16.48 -20.57
CA ALA A 30 -4.21 15.30 -20.41
C ALA A 30 -4.19 14.73 -18.96
N PRO A 31 -5.25 14.03 -18.53
CA PRO A 31 -5.30 13.42 -17.20
C PRO A 31 -4.20 12.37 -17.00
N ILE A 32 -3.51 12.44 -15.87
CA ILE A 32 -2.47 11.48 -15.48
C ILE A 32 -3.12 10.32 -14.73
N ARG A 33 -3.16 9.14 -15.35
CA ARG A 33 -3.73 7.90 -14.78
C ARG A 33 -2.67 6.80 -14.64
N PRO A 34 -1.95 6.73 -13.50
CA PRO A 34 -0.87 5.76 -13.30
C PRO A 34 -1.38 4.30 -13.30
N ASP A 35 -2.63 4.08 -12.88
CA ASP A 35 -3.32 2.79 -12.91
C ASP A 35 -3.47 2.26 -14.34
N ILE A 36 -3.96 3.09 -15.27
CA ILE A 36 -4.09 2.75 -16.68
C ILE A 36 -2.72 2.51 -17.31
N VAL A 37 -1.74 3.38 -17.01
CA VAL A 37 -0.36 3.22 -17.50
C VAL A 37 0.23 1.88 -17.05
N ASN A 38 0.10 1.52 -15.77
CA ASN A 38 0.64 0.28 -15.24
C ASN A 38 -0.06 -0.96 -15.83
N PHE A 39 -1.39 -0.92 -15.96
CA PHE A 39 -2.18 -2.00 -16.58
C PHE A 39 -1.73 -2.25 -18.02
N VAL A 40 -1.67 -1.19 -18.83
CA VAL A 40 -1.26 -1.27 -20.23
C VAL A 40 0.20 -1.69 -20.34
N HIS A 41 1.11 -1.09 -19.56
CA HIS A 41 2.53 -1.44 -19.55
C HIS A 41 2.73 -2.92 -19.23
N THR A 42 2.07 -3.45 -18.21
CA THR A 42 2.18 -4.85 -17.81
C THR A 42 1.75 -5.80 -18.92
N ASN A 43 0.64 -5.50 -19.60
CA ASN A 43 0.14 -6.35 -20.69
C ASN A 43 0.97 -6.22 -21.97
N LEU A 44 1.43 -5.03 -22.33
CA LEU A 44 2.36 -4.83 -23.45
C LEU A 44 3.71 -5.50 -23.19
N ARG A 45 4.24 -5.44 -21.96
CA ARG A 45 5.51 -6.08 -21.61
C ARG A 45 5.43 -7.62 -21.71
N LYS A 46 4.25 -8.21 -21.45
CA LYS A 46 4.04 -9.66 -21.66
C LYS A 46 4.22 -10.07 -23.11
N ASN A 47 3.91 -9.20 -24.07
CA ASN A 47 3.98 -9.49 -25.50
C ASN A 47 5.41 -9.60 -26.05
N ASN A 48 6.41 -9.12 -25.31
CA ASN A 48 7.83 -9.25 -25.69
C ASN A 48 8.49 -10.52 -25.13
N ARG A 49 7.71 -11.48 -24.62
CA ARG A 49 8.23 -12.73 -24.05
C ARG A 49 8.32 -13.78 -25.13
N GLN A 50 9.44 -14.52 -25.14
CA GLN A 50 9.57 -15.73 -25.94
C GLN A 50 9.00 -16.92 -25.15
N PRO A 51 8.27 -17.84 -25.82
CA PRO A 51 7.76 -19.05 -25.18
C PRO A 51 8.91 -19.94 -24.73
N TYR A 52 8.69 -20.68 -23.64
CA TYR A 52 9.59 -21.72 -23.17
C TYR A 52 8.77 -22.90 -22.64
N ALA A 53 9.25 -24.10 -22.89
CA ALA A 53 8.62 -25.36 -22.50
C ALA A 53 9.71 -26.38 -22.16
N VAL A 54 9.36 -27.41 -21.39
CA VAL A 54 10.20 -28.61 -21.28
C VAL A 54 9.89 -29.55 -22.45
N SER A 55 10.81 -30.47 -22.76
CA SER A 55 10.53 -31.52 -23.75
C SER A 55 9.33 -32.37 -23.30
N GLU A 56 8.50 -32.77 -24.25
CA GLU A 56 7.32 -33.60 -24.00
C GLU A 56 7.71 -35.00 -23.49
N LEU A 57 8.81 -35.54 -24.00
CA LEU A 57 9.33 -36.86 -23.65
C LEU A 57 10.16 -36.84 -22.35
N ALA A 58 10.35 -35.68 -21.72
CA ALA A 58 11.20 -35.55 -20.54
C ALA A 58 10.66 -36.39 -19.37
N GLY A 59 11.51 -37.27 -18.84
CA GLY A 59 11.19 -38.14 -17.71
C GLY A 59 10.27 -39.32 -18.05
N HIS A 60 9.96 -39.52 -19.35
CA HIS A 60 9.04 -40.56 -19.85
C HIS A 60 9.68 -41.58 -20.80
N GLN A 61 10.98 -41.45 -21.12
CA GLN A 61 11.70 -42.36 -22.02
C GLN A 61 12.14 -43.68 -21.36
N THR A 62 11.76 -43.93 -20.10
CA THR A 62 12.12 -45.15 -19.36
C THR A 62 11.01 -46.20 -19.44
N SER A 63 11.35 -47.47 -19.67
CA SER A 63 10.42 -48.62 -19.70
C SER A 63 10.03 -49.10 -18.29
N ALA A 64 9.55 -48.18 -17.43
CA ALA A 64 9.26 -48.48 -16.04
C ALA A 64 7.82 -48.97 -15.81
N GLU A 65 7.66 -49.95 -14.92
CA GLU A 65 6.37 -50.54 -14.55
C GLU A 65 6.28 -50.72 -13.03
N SER A 66 5.09 -50.64 -12.46
CA SER A 66 4.93 -50.84 -11.02
C SER A 66 5.04 -52.33 -10.68
N TRP A 67 5.82 -52.67 -9.67
CA TRP A 67 5.90 -54.04 -9.15
C TRP A 67 4.69 -54.45 -8.30
N GLY A 68 3.73 -53.55 -8.06
CA GLY A 68 2.55 -53.82 -7.25
C GLY A 68 2.85 -53.92 -5.74
N THR A 69 2.04 -54.69 -5.03
CA THR A 69 2.15 -54.95 -3.58
C THR A 69 3.04 -56.16 -3.28
N GLY A 70 3.31 -56.42 -1.99
CA GLY A 70 3.94 -57.68 -1.54
C GLY A 70 5.47 -57.73 -1.65
N ARG A 71 6.14 -56.58 -1.88
CA ARG A 71 7.61 -56.50 -2.02
C ARG A 71 8.29 -55.53 -1.04
N ALA A 72 7.60 -55.16 0.05
CA ALA A 72 8.06 -54.17 1.04
C ALA A 72 8.56 -52.84 0.43
N VAL A 73 8.01 -52.42 -0.71
CA VAL A 73 8.36 -51.18 -1.42
C VAL A 73 7.12 -50.44 -1.90
N ALA A 74 7.22 -49.12 -2.06
CA ALA A 74 6.15 -48.29 -2.60
C ALA A 74 5.78 -48.69 -4.05
N ARG A 75 4.49 -48.55 -4.40
CA ARG A 75 3.87 -48.97 -5.67
C ARG A 75 4.17 -48.04 -6.87
N ILE A 76 5.22 -47.23 -6.80
CA ILE A 76 5.64 -46.35 -7.90
C ILE A 76 6.23 -47.19 -9.05
N PRO A 77 6.06 -46.81 -10.33
CA PRO A 77 6.74 -47.48 -11.44
C PRO A 77 8.25 -47.54 -11.24
N ARG A 78 8.84 -48.70 -11.51
CA ARG A 78 10.27 -48.99 -11.38
C ARG A 78 10.88 -49.40 -12.71
N VAL A 79 12.09 -48.93 -12.99
CA VAL A 79 12.80 -49.24 -14.23
C VAL A 79 13.10 -50.75 -14.29
N ARG A 80 12.75 -51.37 -15.42
CA ARG A 80 12.99 -52.81 -15.68
C ARG A 80 14.48 -53.12 -15.89
N GLY A 81 14.83 -54.39 -15.84
CA GLY A 81 16.20 -54.88 -16.04
C GLY A 81 16.97 -55.13 -14.74
N GLY A 82 18.27 -55.40 -14.88
CA GLY A 82 19.23 -55.65 -13.80
C GLY A 82 20.64 -55.22 -14.20
N GLY A 83 21.61 -55.33 -13.28
CA GLY A 83 23.02 -55.08 -13.57
C GLY A 83 23.45 -53.60 -13.66
N THR A 84 22.53 -52.64 -13.55
CA THR A 84 22.86 -51.20 -13.52
C THR A 84 22.27 -50.51 -12.30
N HIS A 85 22.89 -49.41 -11.85
CA HIS A 85 22.36 -48.60 -10.74
C HIS A 85 20.96 -48.04 -10.99
N ARG A 86 20.52 -47.94 -12.25
CA ARG A 86 19.20 -47.40 -12.61
C ARG A 86 18.08 -48.44 -12.49
N SER A 87 18.40 -49.73 -12.58
CA SER A 87 17.44 -50.83 -12.49
C SER A 87 16.76 -50.87 -11.12
N GLY A 88 15.45 -51.08 -11.07
CA GLY A 88 14.66 -51.13 -9.82
C GLY A 88 14.40 -49.78 -9.14
N GLN A 89 14.95 -48.66 -9.64
CA GLN A 89 14.66 -47.33 -9.12
C GLN A 89 13.29 -46.80 -9.59
N GLY A 90 12.68 -45.92 -8.80
CA GLY A 90 11.44 -45.22 -9.17
C GLY A 90 11.59 -44.32 -10.41
N ALA A 91 10.52 -44.23 -11.20
CA ALA A 91 10.47 -43.48 -12.45
C ALA A 91 9.09 -42.80 -12.65
N PHE A 92 8.98 -41.98 -13.71
CA PHE A 92 7.82 -41.17 -14.13
C PHE A 92 7.29 -40.13 -13.13
N GLY A 93 7.15 -40.48 -11.86
CA GLY A 93 6.60 -39.62 -10.82
C GLY A 93 7.39 -38.33 -10.61
N ASN A 94 6.70 -37.25 -10.28
CA ASN A 94 7.29 -35.94 -9.97
C ASN A 94 8.13 -35.94 -8.69
N MET A 95 7.93 -36.92 -7.81
CA MET A 95 8.77 -37.16 -6.63
C MET A 95 10.06 -37.93 -6.95
N CYS A 96 10.15 -38.58 -8.13
CA CYS A 96 11.28 -39.41 -8.49
C CYS A 96 12.41 -38.58 -9.13
N ARG A 97 13.67 -38.89 -8.78
CA ARG A 97 14.85 -38.34 -9.45
C ARG A 97 14.85 -38.75 -10.93
N GLY A 98 14.94 -37.78 -11.84
CA GLY A 98 14.86 -38.02 -13.28
C GLY A 98 13.46 -38.35 -13.80
N GLY A 99 12.43 -38.30 -12.94
CA GLY A 99 11.03 -38.42 -13.35
C GLY A 99 10.48 -37.15 -13.99
N ARG A 100 9.21 -37.19 -14.40
CA ARG A 100 8.55 -36.05 -15.07
C ARG A 100 8.00 -35.06 -14.06
N MET A 101 8.25 -33.77 -14.31
CA MET A 101 7.68 -32.68 -13.51
C MET A 101 6.14 -32.68 -13.57
N PHE A 102 5.48 -32.37 -12.43
CA PHE A 102 4.04 -32.14 -12.42
C PHE A 102 3.65 -30.92 -13.27
N ALA A 103 2.57 -31.06 -14.04
CA ALA A 103 2.07 -30.04 -14.97
C ALA A 103 3.19 -29.35 -15.79
N PRO A 104 3.86 -30.07 -16.71
CA PRO A 104 4.98 -29.55 -17.49
C PRO A 104 4.63 -28.25 -18.21
N THR A 105 5.60 -27.34 -18.35
CA THR A 105 5.39 -26.11 -19.10
C THR A 105 5.12 -26.43 -20.58
N LYS A 106 4.02 -25.90 -21.10
CA LYS A 106 3.61 -26.08 -22.49
C LYS A 106 3.78 -24.80 -23.29
N THR A 107 4.08 -24.96 -24.58
CA THR A 107 4.31 -23.86 -25.53
C THR A 107 3.06 -23.00 -25.71
N TRP A 108 1.87 -23.61 -25.72
CA TRP A 108 0.57 -22.94 -25.91
C TRP A 108 0.05 -22.16 -24.70
N ARG A 109 0.86 -21.97 -23.64
CA ARG A 109 0.53 -21.00 -22.58
C ARG A 109 0.19 -19.67 -23.23
N ARG A 110 -0.87 -18.98 -22.78
CA ARG A 110 -1.21 -17.65 -23.30
C ARG A 110 -0.13 -16.63 -22.91
N TRP A 111 0.89 -16.43 -23.74
CA TRP A 111 1.99 -15.48 -23.52
C TRP A 111 1.56 -14.04 -23.80
N HIS A 112 0.87 -13.85 -24.92
CA HIS A 112 0.48 -12.55 -25.43
C HIS A 112 -0.85 -12.08 -24.84
N ARG A 113 -1.04 -10.77 -24.78
CA ARG A 113 -2.24 -10.07 -24.31
C ARG A 113 -2.59 -8.97 -25.31
N ARG A 114 -3.80 -9.05 -25.86
CA ARG A 114 -4.41 -7.95 -26.60
C ARG A 114 -4.76 -6.85 -25.60
N VAL A 115 -4.51 -5.61 -25.97
CA VAL A 115 -4.89 -4.41 -25.21
C VAL A 115 -5.57 -3.47 -26.18
N ASN A 116 -6.65 -2.81 -25.73
CA ASN A 116 -7.44 -1.92 -26.57
C ASN A 116 -6.61 -0.72 -27.03
N THR A 117 -6.80 -0.31 -28.28
CA THR A 117 -6.08 0.83 -28.88
C THR A 117 -6.35 2.12 -28.11
N THR A 118 -7.59 2.37 -27.71
CA THR A 118 -7.98 3.53 -26.89
C THR A 118 -7.25 3.56 -25.54
N GLN A 119 -7.15 2.41 -24.85
CA GLN A 119 -6.41 2.32 -23.59
C GLN A 119 -4.90 2.55 -23.78
N LYS A 120 -4.31 2.02 -24.88
CA LYS A 120 -2.90 2.29 -25.22
C LYS A 120 -2.67 3.77 -25.46
N ARG A 121 -3.53 4.42 -26.25
CA ARG A 121 -3.44 5.86 -26.56
C ARG A 121 -3.59 6.69 -25.28
N TYR A 122 -4.57 6.38 -24.42
CA TYR A 122 -4.74 7.02 -23.11
C TYR A 122 -3.47 6.91 -22.27
N ALA A 123 -2.90 5.71 -22.13
CA ALA A 123 -1.69 5.49 -21.34
C ALA A 123 -0.50 6.31 -21.86
N VAL A 124 -0.35 6.45 -23.18
CA VAL A 124 0.70 7.30 -23.76
C VAL A 124 0.45 8.77 -23.44
N CYS A 125 -0.79 9.27 -23.57
CA CYS A 125 -1.14 10.65 -23.19
C CYS A 125 -0.85 10.92 -21.70
N SER A 126 -1.25 10.02 -20.80
CA SER A 126 -0.94 10.16 -19.37
C SER A 126 0.57 10.14 -19.09
N ALA A 127 1.35 9.34 -19.82
CA ALA A 127 2.80 9.30 -19.68
C ALA A 127 3.48 10.59 -20.17
N LEU A 128 2.97 11.19 -21.26
CA LEU A 128 3.43 12.47 -21.79
C LEU A 128 3.11 13.61 -20.83
N ALA A 129 1.86 13.72 -20.36
CA ALA A 129 1.47 14.72 -19.37
C ALA A 129 2.33 14.63 -18.11
N ALA A 130 2.60 13.42 -17.61
CA ALA A 130 3.48 13.24 -16.46
C ALA A 130 4.94 13.60 -16.72
N SER A 131 5.42 13.53 -17.96
CA SER A 131 6.80 13.94 -18.31
C SER A 131 7.00 15.45 -18.32
N ALA A 132 5.91 16.23 -18.42
CA ALA A 132 5.95 17.69 -18.33
C ALA A 132 5.95 18.20 -16.88
N LEU A 133 5.63 17.36 -15.88
CA LEU A 133 5.57 17.79 -14.48
C LEU A 133 6.92 17.54 -13.76
N PRO A 134 7.64 18.58 -13.32
CA PRO A 134 8.94 18.44 -12.66
C PRO A 134 8.90 17.53 -11.44
N ALA A 135 7.87 17.66 -10.60
CA ALA A 135 7.71 16.84 -9.39
C ALA A 135 7.66 15.34 -9.69
N LEU A 136 6.95 14.94 -10.75
CA LEU A 136 6.87 13.53 -11.15
C LEU A 136 8.20 13.05 -11.76
N VAL A 137 8.88 13.89 -12.53
CA VAL A 137 10.20 13.56 -13.09
C VAL A 137 11.27 13.38 -12.01
N MET A 138 11.29 14.26 -11.01
CA MET A 138 12.18 14.13 -9.84
C MET A 138 11.84 12.91 -8.99
N SER A 139 10.54 12.63 -8.76
CA SER A 139 10.09 11.46 -7.98
C SER A 139 10.56 10.12 -8.57
N LYS A 140 10.66 10.03 -9.90
CA LYS A 140 11.24 8.87 -10.59
C LYS A 140 12.74 8.70 -10.36
N GLY A 141 13.41 9.78 -9.96
CA GLY A 141 14.83 9.83 -9.65
C GLY A 141 15.70 10.35 -10.79
N HIS A 142 15.15 11.11 -11.74
CA HIS A 142 15.99 11.87 -12.68
C HIS A 142 16.63 13.07 -11.99
N ARG A 143 17.89 13.37 -12.34
CA ARG A 143 18.59 14.59 -11.90
C ARG A 143 18.26 15.74 -12.85
N ILE A 144 17.31 16.58 -12.46
CA ILE A 144 16.81 17.71 -13.26
C ILE A 144 16.89 19.06 -12.52
N GLU A 145 17.68 19.13 -11.45
CA GLU A 145 17.75 20.28 -10.54
C GLU A 145 18.28 21.56 -11.23
N GLU A 146 19.24 21.40 -12.15
CA GLU A 146 19.88 22.52 -12.90
C GLU A 146 19.21 22.78 -14.27
N ILE A 147 18.17 22.04 -14.62
CA ILE A 147 17.53 22.16 -15.94
C ILE A 147 16.59 23.37 -15.91
N PRO A 148 16.65 24.26 -16.92
CA PRO A 148 15.93 25.53 -16.85
C PRO A 148 14.41 25.35 -16.96
N GLU A 149 13.94 24.36 -17.72
CA GLU A 149 12.52 24.04 -17.80
C GLU A 149 12.22 22.59 -18.19
N VAL A 150 11.02 22.15 -17.83
CA VAL A 150 10.45 20.83 -18.17
C VAL A 150 9.02 21.07 -18.64
N PRO A 151 8.60 20.58 -19.83
CA PRO A 151 9.37 19.78 -20.79
C PRO A 151 10.48 20.59 -21.49
N LEU A 152 11.62 19.96 -21.74
CA LEU A 152 12.77 20.60 -22.40
C LEU A 152 12.68 20.46 -23.91
N VAL A 153 12.70 21.58 -24.65
CA VAL A 153 12.64 21.62 -26.12
C VAL A 153 13.93 22.21 -26.69
N VAL A 154 14.50 21.56 -27.71
CA VAL A 154 15.73 21.96 -28.39
C VAL A 154 15.49 22.18 -29.88
N GLU A 155 16.34 22.98 -30.51
CA GLU A 155 16.28 23.22 -31.96
C GLU A 155 16.46 21.94 -32.80
N ASP A 156 15.86 21.93 -34.00
CA ASP A 156 15.91 20.81 -34.95
C ASP A 156 17.33 20.52 -35.48
N LYS A 157 18.28 21.44 -35.31
CA LYS A 157 19.70 21.21 -35.61
C LYS A 157 20.24 19.95 -34.91
N VAL A 158 19.72 19.63 -33.72
CA VAL A 158 20.10 18.42 -32.97
C VAL A 158 19.76 17.13 -33.73
N GLU A 159 18.76 17.14 -34.62
CA GLU A 159 18.40 15.96 -35.46
C GLU A 159 19.51 15.59 -36.45
N SER A 160 20.30 16.57 -36.87
CA SER A 160 21.39 16.46 -37.85
C SER A 160 22.75 16.04 -37.26
N TYR A 161 22.84 15.87 -35.93
CA TYR A 161 24.09 15.51 -35.26
C TYR A 161 24.64 14.17 -35.74
N LYS A 162 25.93 14.12 -36.04
CA LYS A 162 26.58 12.91 -36.56
C LYS A 162 27.51 12.26 -35.54
N LYS A 163 28.10 13.04 -34.63
CA LYS A 163 29.12 12.56 -33.68
C LYS A 163 28.58 12.48 -32.25
N THR A 164 29.03 11.46 -31.52
CA THR A 164 28.70 11.30 -30.09
C THR A 164 29.26 12.45 -29.23
N LYS A 165 30.40 13.03 -29.62
CA LYS A 165 31.02 14.17 -28.93
C LYS A 165 30.09 15.39 -28.90
N GLU A 166 29.40 15.67 -30.01
CA GLU A 166 28.42 16.76 -30.14
C GLU A 166 27.22 16.51 -29.21
N ALA A 167 26.68 15.29 -29.23
CA ALA A 167 25.57 14.90 -28.35
C ALA A 167 25.93 15.00 -26.86
N VAL A 168 27.15 14.61 -26.47
CA VAL A 168 27.65 14.77 -25.08
C VAL A 168 27.80 16.24 -24.72
N LEU A 169 28.31 17.08 -25.63
CA LEU A 169 28.47 18.51 -25.40
C LEU A 169 27.11 19.18 -25.17
N LEU A 170 26.11 18.86 -26.00
CA LEU A 170 24.74 19.34 -25.84
C LEU A 170 24.18 18.98 -24.45
N LEU A 171 24.28 17.71 -24.04
CA LEU A 171 23.76 17.26 -22.74
C LEU A 171 24.45 17.95 -21.55
N LYS A 172 25.73 18.32 -21.68
CA LYS A 172 26.45 19.11 -20.68
C LYS A 172 25.94 20.55 -20.64
N LYS A 173 25.71 21.16 -21.80
CA LYS A 173 25.18 22.54 -21.91
C LYS A 173 23.75 22.64 -21.36
N LEU A 174 22.90 21.67 -21.68
CA LEU A 174 21.53 21.55 -21.15
C LEU A 174 21.45 21.06 -19.69
N LYS A 175 22.60 20.88 -19.01
CA LYS A 175 22.70 20.39 -17.62
C LYS A 175 22.10 19.00 -17.36
N ALA A 176 21.74 18.26 -18.41
CA ALA A 176 21.23 16.88 -18.33
C ALA A 176 22.33 15.84 -18.04
N TRP A 177 23.61 16.23 -18.09
CA TRP A 177 24.73 15.31 -17.92
C TRP A 177 24.82 14.70 -16.51
N ASN A 178 24.31 15.36 -15.47
CA ASN A 178 24.27 14.80 -14.13
C ASN A 178 23.35 13.56 -14.04
N ASP A 179 22.28 13.51 -14.83
CA ASP A 179 21.43 12.31 -14.95
C ASP A 179 22.19 11.16 -15.64
N ILE A 180 23.00 11.48 -16.65
CA ILE A 180 23.86 10.50 -17.33
C ILE A 180 24.97 9.99 -16.39
N LYS A 181 25.64 10.85 -15.63
CA LYS A 181 26.61 10.45 -14.60
C LYS A 181 25.98 9.49 -13.58
N LYS A 182 24.73 9.73 -13.18
CA LYS A 182 23.97 8.80 -12.32
C LYS A 182 23.71 7.45 -12.99
N VAL A 183 23.52 7.40 -14.32
CA VAL A 183 23.44 6.14 -15.06
C VAL A 183 24.79 5.42 -15.03
N TYR A 184 25.91 6.11 -15.31
CA TYR A 184 27.25 5.52 -15.22
C TYR A 184 27.51 4.90 -13.85
N ALA A 185 27.28 5.64 -12.76
CA ALA A 185 27.45 5.15 -11.38
C ALA A 185 26.52 3.97 -11.03
N SER A 186 25.42 3.79 -11.77
CA SER A 186 24.48 2.69 -11.54
C SER A 186 24.83 1.39 -12.28
N GLN A 187 25.83 1.41 -13.16
CA GLN A 187 26.23 0.24 -13.92
C GLN A 187 26.82 -0.81 -12.97
N ARG A 188 26.16 -1.97 -12.90
CA ARG A 188 26.60 -3.07 -12.04
C ARG A 188 26.27 -4.43 -12.64
N MET A 189 26.93 -5.44 -12.11
CA MET A 189 26.68 -6.84 -12.43
C MET A 189 25.31 -7.28 -11.89
N ARG A 190 24.54 -8.02 -12.69
CA ARG A 190 23.25 -8.57 -12.29
C ARG A 190 23.47 -9.74 -11.33
N ALA A 191 22.73 -9.77 -10.21
CA ALA A 191 22.72 -10.92 -9.32
C ALA A 191 21.99 -12.14 -9.93
N GLY A 192 22.41 -13.35 -9.55
CA GLY A 192 21.77 -14.61 -9.92
C GLY A 192 21.99 -15.10 -11.36
N LYS A 193 21.12 -16.02 -11.81
CA LYS A 193 21.23 -16.77 -13.09
C LYS A 193 21.11 -15.91 -14.36
N GLY A 194 20.79 -14.62 -14.24
CA GLY A 194 20.73 -13.71 -15.37
C GLY A 194 22.09 -13.50 -16.06
N LYS A 195 23.20 -13.64 -15.30
CA LYS A 195 24.56 -13.54 -15.83
C LYS A 195 24.85 -14.56 -16.94
N MET A 196 24.41 -15.80 -16.74
CA MET A 196 24.56 -16.90 -17.71
C MET A 196 23.61 -16.81 -18.91
N ARG A 197 22.65 -15.88 -18.90
CA ARG A 197 21.60 -15.76 -19.93
C ARG A 197 21.68 -14.41 -20.65
N ASN A 198 22.88 -13.98 -21.03
CA ASN A 198 23.16 -12.74 -21.77
C ASN A 198 22.60 -11.46 -21.14
N ARG A 199 22.38 -11.45 -19.81
CA ARG A 199 21.86 -10.30 -19.04
C ARG A 199 22.80 -9.95 -17.89
N ARG A 200 24.10 -9.98 -18.17
CA ARG A 200 25.21 -9.84 -17.21
C ARG A 200 25.23 -8.50 -16.48
N ARG A 201 24.94 -7.39 -17.16
CA ARG A 201 24.97 -6.04 -16.60
C ARG A 201 23.56 -5.42 -16.52
N ILE A 202 23.37 -4.54 -15.55
CA ILE A 202 22.17 -3.69 -15.39
C ILE A 202 22.59 -2.25 -15.16
N GLN A 203 21.71 -1.32 -15.55
CA GLN A 203 21.91 0.12 -15.37
C GLN A 203 20.53 0.82 -15.27
N ARG A 204 20.52 2.03 -14.73
CA ARG A 204 19.34 2.90 -14.72
C ARG A 204 19.01 3.41 -16.13
N ARG A 205 17.78 3.91 -16.29
CA ARG A 205 17.35 4.59 -17.53
C ARG A 205 17.61 6.08 -17.37
N GLY A 206 18.24 6.69 -18.37
CA GLY A 206 18.47 8.13 -18.44
C GLY A 206 17.39 8.85 -19.25
N PRO A 207 17.68 10.04 -19.78
CA PRO A 207 16.74 10.83 -20.55
C PRO A 207 16.26 10.10 -21.80
N CYS A 208 15.07 10.47 -22.24
CA CYS A 208 14.56 10.11 -23.55
C CYS A 208 14.75 11.30 -24.51
N VAL A 209 15.31 11.08 -25.68
CA VAL A 209 15.39 12.09 -26.75
C VAL A 209 14.31 11.75 -27.77
N VAL A 210 13.37 12.66 -27.97
CA VAL A 210 12.26 12.50 -28.90
C VAL A 210 12.46 13.42 -30.10
N TYR A 211 12.48 12.82 -31.28
CA TYR A 211 12.78 13.50 -32.54
C TYR A 211 11.68 13.22 -33.59
N ASN A 212 11.64 14.05 -34.63
CA ASN A 212 10.74 13.87 -35.77
C ASN A 212 11.43 13.05 -36.86
N GLU A 213 12.58 13.51 -37.35
CA GLU A 213 13.33 12.88 -38.43
C GLU A 213 14.71 12.40 -37.97
N ASN A 214 15.22 11.36 -38.64
CA ASN A 214 16.51 10.77 -38.29
C ASN A 214 17.58 11.17 -39.31
N ASN A 215 18.16 12.36 -39.13
CA ASN A 215 19.22 12.88 -39.99
C ASN A 215 20.64 12.62 -39.44
N GLY A 216 20.76 11.74 -38.44
CA GLY A 216 22.02 11.40 -37.77
C GLY A 216 21.86 11.19 -36.27
N ILE A 217 20.84 11.81 -35.65
CA ILE A 217 20.61 11.81 -34.20
C ILE A 217 20.66 10.42 -33.56
N VAL A 218 20.13 9.39 -34.24
CA VAL A 218 20.15 8.04 -33.68
C VAL A 218 21.58 7.53 -33.53
N LYS A 219 22.45 7.77 -34.52
CA LYS A 219 23.85 7.35 -34.48
C LYS A 219 24.64 8.16 -33.45
N ALA A 220 24.37 9.47 -33.35
CA ALA A 220 25.04 10.35 -32.39
C ALA A 220 24.72 10.00 -30.92
N PHE A 221 23.47 9.64 -30.60
CA PHE A 221 23.05 9.43 -29.21
C PHE A 221 23.06 7.95 -28.74
N ARG A 222 23.01 6.96 -29.64
CA ARG A 222 22.80 5.53 -29.26
C ARG A 222 23.83 4.96 -28.30
N ASN A 223 25.08 5.44 -28.33
CA ASN A 223 26.17 4.88 -27.54
C ASN A 223 26.27 5.48 -26.13
N ILE A 224 25.54 6.57 -25.85
CA ILE A 224 25.54 7.19 -24.53
C ILE A 224 24.67 6.34 -23.59
N PRO A 225 25.19 5.90 -22.43
CA PRO A 225 24.47 4.96 -21.59
C PRO A 225 23.20 5.56 -21.01
N GLY A 226 22.14 4.76 -21.01
CA GLY A 226 20.85 5.12 -20.41
C GLY A 226 19.93 5.92 -21.32
N ILE A 227 20.45 6.55 -22.38
CA ILE A 227 19.64 7.30 -23.35
C ILE A 227 18.69 6.36 -24.09
N THR A 228 17.50 6.87 -24.39
CA THR A 228 16.57 6.21 -25.30
C THR A 228 16.11 7.19 -26.34
N LEU A 229 16.10 6.75 -27.58
CA LEU A 229 15.67 7.54 -28.72
C LEU A 229 14.24 7.10 -29.09
N LEU A 230 13.37 8.07 -29.34
CA LEU A 230 11.99 7.82 -29.77
C LEU A 230 11.65 8.72 -30.95
N ASN A 231 11.04 8.15 -31.98
CA ASN A 231 10.38 8.94 -33.01
C ASN A 231 8.99 9.36 -32.50
N VAL A 232 8.65 10.63 -32.64
CA VAL A 232 7.37 11.21 -32.20
C VAL A 232 6.14 10.52 -32.82
N SER A 233 6.24 10.04 -34.06
CA SER A 233 5.14 9.36 -34.75
C SER A 233 4.90 7.95 -34.19
N LYS A 234 5.92 7.34 -33.57
CA LYS A 234 5.93 5.95 -33.07
C LYS A 234 6.30 5.89 -31.59
N LEU A 235 5.65 6.72 -30.77
CA LEU A 235 5.87 6.75 -29.32
C LEU A 235 5.51 5.41 -28.67
N ASN A 236 6.43 4.92 -27.82
CA ASN A 236 6.28 3.63 -27.15
C ASN A 236 6.13 3.81 -25.64
N LEU A 237 5.00 3.35 -25.09
CA LEU A 237 4.72 3.40 -23.65
C LEU A 237 5.80 2.72 -22.81
N LEU A 238 6.35 1.57 -23.26
CA LEU A 238 7.39 0.83 -22.52
C LEU A 238 8.69 1.64 -22.35
N ARG A 239 8.91 2.61 -23.25
CA ARG A 239 10.06 3.51 -23.23
C ARG A 239 9.74 4.81 -22.50
N LEU A 240 8.53 5.36 -22.60
CA LEU A 240 8.11 6.56 -21.87
C LEU A 240 7.90 6.29 -20.37
N ALA A 241 7.29 5.15 -20.03
CA ALA A 241 7.01 4.72 -18.66
C ALA A 241 7.73 3.40 -18.33
N PRO A 242 9.08 3.37 -18.28
CA PRO A 242 9.82 2.15 -17.96
C PRO A 242 9.42 1.63 -16.57
N GLY A 243 9.03 0.37 -16.52
CA GLY A 243 8.58 -0.26 -15.26
C GLY A 243 7.13 0.03 -14.89
N GLY A 244 6.38 0.76 -15.71
CA GLY A 244 4.99 1.15 -15.42
C GLY A 244 4.88 2.45 -14.61
N HIS A 245 6.01 3.06 -14.23
CA HIS A 245 6.05 4.35 -13.55
C HIS A 245 6.13 5.50 -14.55
N VAL A 246 5.29 6.51 -14.38
CA VAL A 246 5.23 7.73 -15.22
C VAL A 246 6.38 8.71 -14.90
N GLY A 247 6.46 9.84 -15.60
CA GLY A 247 7.43 10.91 -15.29
C GLY A 247 8.87 10.63 -15.72
N ARG A 248 9.10 10.11 -16.93
CA ARG A 248 10.48 10.02 -17.46
C ARG A 248 10.94 11.38 -17.98
N PHE A 249 12.19 11.75 -17.72
CA PHE A 249 12.76 12.97 -18.30
C PHE A 249 12.89 12.83 -19.83
N CYS A 250 12.27 13.77 -20.56
CA CYS A 250 12.21 13.76 -22.03
C CYS A 250 12.74 15.10 -22.58
N ILE A 251 13.61 15.01 -23.57
CA ILE A 251 14.18 16.10 -24.36
C ILE A 251 13.54 16.01 -25.74
N TRP A 252 12.92 17.09 -26.20
CA TRP A 252 12.15 17.14 -27.44
C TRP A 252 12.84 18.03 -28.46
N THR A 253 12.82 17.65 -29.73
CA THR A 253 13.12 18.60 -30.82
C THR A 253 11.90 19.47 -31.10
N GLU A 254 12.12 20.68 -31.59
CA GLU A 254 11.07 21.66 -31.90
C GLU A 254 10.01 21.08 -32.84
N SER A 255 10.44 20.48 -33.96
CA SER A 255 9.57 19.82 -34.93
C SER A 255 8.77 18.67 -34.32
N ALA A 256 9.39 17.84 -33.48
CA ALA A 256 8.70 16.78 -32.76
C ALA A 256 7.63 17.34 -31.81
N PHE A 257 7.95 18.43 -31.12
CA PHE A 257 7.04 19.06 -30.17
C PHE A 257 5.80 19.65 -30.86
N ARG A 258 5.98 20.31 -32.00
CA ARG A 258 4.85 20.82 -32.82
C ARG A 258 3.99 19.69 -33.38
N LYS A 259 4.61 18.61 -33.86
CA LYS A 259 3.91 17.46 -34.45
C LYS A 259 3.03 16.69 -33.45
N LEU A 260 3.21 16.87 -32.13
CA LEU A 260 2.34 16.26 -31.13
C LEU A 260 0.88 16.73 -31.25
N ASP A 261 0.64 17.98 -31.61
CA ASP A 261 -0.72 18.52 -31.72
C ASP A 261 -1.45 17.90 -32.92
N ASP A 262 -0.77 17.71 -34.06
CA ASP A 262 -1.32 16.97 -35.21
C ASP A 262 -1.57 15.47 -34.90
N LEU A 263 -0.75 14.87 -34.02
CA LEU A 263 -0.83 13.45 -33.64
C LEU A 263 -1.91 13.11 -32.63
N TYR A 264 -2.28 14.04 -31.75
CA TYR A 264 -3.23 13.77 -30.65
C TYR A 264 -4.44 14.71 -30.67
N GLY A 265 -4.38 15.81 -31.43
CA GLY A 265 -5.40 16.85 -31.44
C GLY A 265 -5.42 17.67 -30.15
N THR A 266 -6.35 18.60 -30.12
CA THR A 266 -6.77 19.34 -28.93
C THR A 266 -8.18 18.89 -28.54
N TRP A 267 -8.69 19.28 -27.36
CA TRP A 267 -10.09 18.98 -27.03
C TRP A 267 -11.10 19.62 -28.00
N ARG A 268 -10.73 20.69 -28.71
CA ARG A 268 -11.58 21.37 -29.70
C ARG A 268 -11.45 20.80 -31.11
N LYS A 269 -10.27 20.29 -31.48
CA LYS A 269 -9.96 19.77 -32.81
C LYS A 269 -9.41 18.35 -32.70
N SER A 270 -10.05 17.39 -33.37
CA SER A 270 -9.59 15.99 -33.40
C SER A 270 -8.17 15.85 -33.99
N ALA A 271 -7.53 14.71 -33.72
CA ALA A 271 -6.21 14.41 -34.27
C ALA A 271 -6.26 14.25 -35.80
N LYS A 272 -5.29 14.83 -36.52
CA LYS A 272 -5.18 14.68 -37.98
C LYS A 272 -4.59 13.32 -38.37
N LEU A 273 -3.54 12.91 -37.66
CA LEU A 273 -2.76 11.71 -38.00
C LEU A 273 -3.28 10.42 -37.35
N LYS A 274 -4.29 10.52 -36.47
CA LYS A 274 -4.93 9.37 -35.84
C LYS A 274 -6.43 9.45 -36.09
N ALA A 275 -6.91 8.59 -36.98
CA ALA A 275 -8.32 8.42 -37.23
C ALA A 275 -9.09 8.19 -35.92
N ASP A 276 -10.22 8.89 -35.82
CA ASP A 276 -11.21 8.84 -34.74
C ASP A 276 -10.61 8.94 -33.34
N TYR A 277 -9.62 9.82 -33.19
CA TYR A 277 -8.99 10.06 -31.89
C TYR A 277 -9.18 11.50 -31.41
N ASN A 278 -9.59 11.60 -30.15
CA ASN A 278 -9.57 12.84 -29.38
C ASN A 278 -8.96 12.57 -27.99
N LEU A 279 -8.51 13.63 -27.32
CA LEU A 279 -7.92 13.55 -25.98
C LEU A 279 -8.96 13.10 -24.93
N PRO A 280 -8.55 12.31 -23.93
CA PRO A 280 -9.45 11.93 -22.85
C PRO A 280 -9.89 13.15 -22.03
N MET A 281 -11.17 13.18 -21.66
CA MET A 281 -11.75 14.22 -20.81
C MET A 281 -11.39 14.00 -19.34
N HIS A 282 -11.25 15.11 -18.61
CA HIS A 282 -11.02 15.08 -17.17
C HIS A 282 -12.34 14.79 -16.44
N LYS A 283 -12.29 13.90 -15.43
CA LYS A 283 -13.41 13.75 -14.49
C LYS A 283 -13.53 14.91 -13.50
N MET A 284 -12.41 15.59 -13.24
CA MET A 284 -12.30 16.72 -12.32
C MET A 284 -11.53 17.83 -13.03
N THR A 285 -12.16 18.98 -13.23
CA THR A 285 -11.58 20.12 -13.97
C THR A 285 -10.44 20.79 -13.17
N ASN A 286 -10.66 20.99 -11.86
CA ASN A 286 -9.68 21.50 -10.92
C ASN A 286 -9.36 20.44 -9.85
N THR A 287 -8.10 20.03 -9.75
CA THR A 287 -7.64 18.98 -8.81
C THR A 287 -7.08 19.52 -7.50
N ASP A 288 -7.04 20.84 -7.30
CA ASP A 288 -6.59 21.44 -6.04
C ASP A 288 -7.71 21.39 -5.00
N LEU A 289 -7.75 20.26 -4.29
CA LEU A 289 -8.69 20.03 -3.20
C LEU A 289 -8.51 21.03 -2.07
N THR A 290 -7.28 21.49 -1.80
CA THR A 290 -7.04 22.43 -0.70
C THR A 290 -7.66 23.79 -0.98
N ARG A 291 -7.53 24.27 -2.22
CA ARG A 291 -8.19 25.50 -2.68
C ARG A 291 -9.70 25.36 -2.71
N ILE A 292 -10.22 24.24 -3.21
CA ILE A 292 -11.66 23.98 -3.23
C ILE A 292 -12.20 24.00 -1.80
N LEU A 293 -11.62 23.22 -0.89
CA LEU A 293 -12.09 23.16 0.50
C LEU A 293 -12.00 24.51 1.22
N LYS A 294 -11.00 25.34 0.91
CA LYS A 294 -10.81 26.68 1.51
C LYS A 294 -11.61 27.78 0.80
N SER A 295 -12.38 27.47 -0.24
CA SER A 295 -13.24 28.45 -0.91
C SER A 295 -14.29 29.02 0.06
N GLN A 296 -14.63 30.30 -0.09
CA GLN A 296 -15.53 30.99 0.84
C GLN A 296 -16.92 30.37 0.82
N GLU A 297 -17.37 29.93 -0.35
CA GLU A 297 -18.65 29.28 -0.58
C GLU A 297 -18.76 27.98 0.23
N ILE A 298 -17.71 27.15 0.21
CA ILE A 298 -17.66 25.91 0.99
C ILE A 298 -17.49 26.22 2.47
N GLN A 299 -16.58 27.11 2.85
CA GLN A 299 -16.35 27.46 4.26
C GLN A 299 -17.60 28.05 4.93
N ARG A 300 -18.40 28.84 4.20
CA ARG A 300 -19.68 29.39 4.68
C ARG A 300 -20.75 28.31 4.87
N ALA A 301 -20.74 27.26 4.05
CA ALA A 301 -21.69 26.15 4.14
C ALA A 301 -21.33 25.12 5.23
N LEU A 302 -20.06 25.08 5.68
CA LEU A 302 -19.59 24.11 6.66
C LEU A 302 -19.90 24.53 8.10
N ARG A 303 -20.28 23.54 8.93
CA ARG A 303 -20.37 23.70 10.39
C ARG A 303 -18.98 23.77 11.04
N ALA A 304 -18.91 24.32 12.25
CA ALA A 304 -17.68 24.33 13.05
C ALA A 304 -17.16 22.89 13.31
N PRO A 305 -15.83 22.67 13.27
CA PRO A 305 -15.24 21.35 13.44
C PRO A 305 -15.37 20.86 14.90
N ASN A 306 -15.89 19.65 15.09
CA ASN A 306 -15.89 19.00 16.40
C ASN A 306 -14.54 18.32 16.67
N LYS A 307 -13.68 18.99 17.46
CA LYS A 307 -12.34 18.49 17.82
C LYS A 307 -12.32 17.61 19.08
N LYS A 308 -13.47 17.39 19.73
CA LYS A 308 -13.53 16.71 21.03
C LYS A 308 -13.57 15.19 20.85
N VAL A 309 -12.42 14.53 21.05
CA VAL A 309 -12.34 13.07 21.13
C VAL A 309 -12.55 12.65 22.60
N LYS A 310 -13.75 12.15 22.94
CA LYS A 310 -14.01 11.55 24.25
C LYS A 310 -13.42 10.14 24.29
N ARG A 311 -12.23 9.98 24.87
CA ARG A 311 -11.65 8.66 25.11
C ARG A 311 -12.31 8.02 26.33
N ARG A 312 -12.38 6.69 26.35
CA ARG A 312 -12.80 5.95 27.54
C ARG A 312 -11.78 6.20 28.65
N GLU A 313 -12.18 6.96 29.65
CA GLU A 313 -11.39 7.10 30.87
C GLU A 313 -11.48 5.79 31.68
N LEU A 314 -10.36 5.36 32.27
CA LEU A 314 -10.38 4.23 33.18
C LEU A 314 -11.29 4.57 34.36
N LYS A 315 -12.34 3.77 34.57
CA LYS A 315 -13.24 3.92 35.71
C LYS A 315 -12.47 3.59 36.99
N LYS A 316 -11.95 4.62 37.65
CA LYS A 316 -11.29 4.49 38.95
C LYS A 316 -12.33 4.11 40.01
N ASN A 317 -12.01 3.16 40.88
CA ASN A 317 -12.90 2.75 41.95
C ASN A 317 -12.99 3.88 43.01
N PRO A 318 -14.19 4.47 43.27
CA PRO A 318 -14.34 5.57 44.21
C PRO A 318 -14.12 5.14 45.67
N LEU A 319 -14.47 3.91 46.04
CA LEU A 319 -14.31 3.43 47.43
C LEU A 319 -12.84 3.32 47.83
N LYS A 320 -11.96 3.01 46.86
CA LYS A 320 -10.51 2.97 47.06
C LYS A 320 -9.83 4.32 46.79
N ASN A 321 -10.35 5.14 45.87
CA ASN A 321 -9.75 6.41 45.49
C ASN A 321 -10.54 7.61 46.02
N LEU A 322 -10.04 8.23 47.09
CA LEU A 322 -10.69 9.34 47.79
C LEU A 322 -11.02 10.53 46.88
N ARG A 323 -10.15 10.90 45.94
CA ARG A 323 -10.40 12.04 45.04
C ARG A 323 -11.56 11.75 44.06
N ILE A 324 -11.69 10.50 43.63
CA ILE A 324 -12.80 10.08 42.77
C ILE A 324 -14.10 9.99 43.58
N MET A 325 -14.03 9.53 44.84
CA MET A 325 -15.17 9.62 45.75
C MET A 325 -15.61 11.07 45.96
N MET A 326 -14.68 11.98 46.24
CA MET A 326 -15.01 13.39 46.42
C MET A 326 -15.56 14.05 45.15
N ARG A 327 -15.07 13.65 43.97
CA ARG A 327 -15.60 14.12 42.67
C ARG A 327 -17.04 13.64 42.43
N LEU A 328 -17.40 12.45 42.92
CA LEU A 328 -18.75 11.90 42.79
C LEU A 328 -19.69 12.35 43.92
N ASN A 329 -19.16 12.43 45.15
CA ASN A 329 -19.86 12.82 46.37
C ASN A 329 -18.93 13.71 47.24
N PRO A 330 -19.07 15.04 47.15
CA PRO A 330 -18.27 15.97 47.94
C PRO A 330 -18.45 15.81 49.47
N TYR A 331 -19.64 15.43 49.93
CA TYR A 331 -19.95 15.24 51.35
C TYR A 331 -19.21 14.07 51.99
N ALA A 332 -18.73 13.12 51.19
CA ALA A 332 -17.93 11.98 51.68
C ALA A 332 -16.67 12.42 52.43
N LYS A 333 -16.12 13.61 52.13
CA LYS A 333 -14.99 14.20 52.88
C LYS A 333 -15.39 14.50 54.33
N THR A 334 -16.52 15.18 54.51
CA THR A 334 -17.03 15.61 55.81
C THR A 334 -17.47 14.40 56.62
N ALA A 335 -18.24 13.49 56.03
CA ALA A 335 -18.68 12.26 56.69
C ALA A 335 -17.51 11.39 57.16
N ARG A 336 -16.48 11.19 56.32
CA ARG A 336 -15.28 10.43 56.72
C ARG A 336 -14.51 11.15 57.83
N ARG A 337 -14.43 12.49 57.81
CA ARG A 337 -13.79 13.27 58.88
C ARG A 337 -14.54 13.11 60.21
N HIS A 338 -15.87 13.23 60.21
CA HIS A 338 -16.67 13.00 61.42
C HIS A 338 -16.50 11.58 61.95
N ALA A 339 -16.52 10.57 61.07
CA ALA A 339 -16.32 9.18 61.47
C ALA A 339 -14.94 8.94 62.10
N ILE A 340 -13.87 9.55 61.56
CA ILE A 340 -12.53 9.46 62.15
C ILE A 340 -12.49 10.12 63.53
N LEU A 341 -13.07 11.32 63.66
CA LEU A 341 -13.12 12.02 64.95
C LEU A 341 -13.89 11.21 66.00
N GLN A 342 -15.06 10.68 65.65
CA GLN A 342 -15.85 9.80 66.53
C GLN A 342 -15.11 8.51 66.90
N GLN A 343 -14.36 7.91 65.96
CA GLN A 343 -13.55 6.72 66.27
C GLN A 343 -12.42 7.04 67.25
N LEU A 344 -11.70 8.15 67.07
CA LEU A 344 -10.66 8.59 68.00
C LEU A 344 -11.23 8.85 69.39
N GLU A 345 -12.39 9.49 69.47
CA GLU A 345 -13.11 9.72 70.72
C GLU A 345 -13.51 8.40 71.39
N ASN A 346 -14.11 7.46 70.65
CA ASN A 346 -14.49 6.14 71.18
C ASN A 346 -13.30 5.31 71.66
N VAL A 347 -12.16 5.36 70.96
CA VAL A 347 -10.92 4.69 71.40
C VAL A 347 -10.42 5.30 72.72
N SER A 348 -10.48 6.64 72.84
CA SER A 348 -10.09 7.33 74.06
C SER A 348 -11.01 6.97 75.25
N ILE A 349 -12.32 6.80 75.02
CA ILE A 349 -13.28 6.39 76.05
C ILE A 349 -13.02 4.94 76.49
N LYS A 350 -12.84 4.01 75.55
CA LYS A 350 -12.52 2.60 75.87
C LYS A 350 -11.18 2.44 76.59
N ALA A 351 -10.19 3.29 76.27
CA ALA A 351 -8.92 3.31 77.00
C ALA A 351 -9.08 3.82 78.45
N LYS A 352 -10.07 4.69 78.71
CA LYS A 352 -10.44 5.12 80.07
C LYS A 352 -11.23 4.05 80.84
N GLU A 353 -12.17 3.35 80.19
CA GLU A 353 -12.97 2.26 80.80
C GLU A 353 -12.15 1.00 81.14
N LYS A 354 -11.00 0.78 80.48
CA LYS A 354 -10.08 -0.32 80.80
C LYS A 354 -9.13 -0.05 81.97
N LYS A 355 -9.16 1.16 82.57
CA LYS A 355 -8.52 1.38 83.87
C LYS A 355 -9.48 0.85 84.95
N PRO A 356 -9.10 -0.15 85.77
CA PRO A 356 -9.96 -0.65 86.83
C PRO A 356 -10.11 0.44 87.90
N ASP A 357 -11.34 0.75 88.27
CA ASP A 357 -11.63 1.67 89.37
C ASP A 357 -12.50 0.97 90.43
N ASP A 358 -12.14 1.22 91.68
CA ASP A 358 -12.42 0.42 92.86
C ASP A 358 -13.89 0.43 93.30
N GLY A 359 -14.28 -0.65 93.98
CA GLY A 359 -15.65 -1.08 94.18
C GLY A 359 -16.60 -0.06 94.84
N LYS A 360 -17.77 0.12 94.20
CA LYS A 360 -19.08 0.46 94.80
C LYS A 360 -20.22 0.03 93.84
N PRO A 361 -21.33 -0.58 94.32
CA PRO A 361 -22.38 -1.11 93.45
C PRO A 361 -23.32 -0.01 92.93
N LYS A 362 -23.63 -0.04 91.63
CA LYS A 362 -24.57 0.90 90.96
C LYS A 362 -26.02 0.41 91.01
N ALA A 363 -26.94 1.35 91.23
CA ALA A 363 -28.39 1.17 91.28
C ALA A 363 -29.01 0.73 89.92
N LYS A 364 -30.12 -0.02 90.03
CA LYS A 364 -30.87 -0.68 88.95
C LYS A 364 -31.44 0.30 87.90
N LYS A 365 -31.36 -0.09 86.62
CA LYS A 365 -32.15 0.45 85.49
C LYS A 365 -33.23 -0.56 85.06
N PRO A 366 -34.33 -0.10 84.42
CA PRO A 366 -35.65 -0.76 84.49
C PRO A 366 -35.82 -1.98 83.58
N LEU A 367 -36.79 -2.82 83.95
CA LEU A 367 -37.10 -4.14 83.41
C LEU A 367 -37.73 -4.10 82.00
N ASP A 368 -36.93 -3.94 80.93
CA ASP A 368 -37.42 -4.17 79.56
C ASP A 368 -37.06 -5.56 78.99
N ALA A 369 -36.07 -6.23 79.59
CA ALA A 369 -35.65 -7.56 79.16
C ALA A 369 -36.50 -8.69 79.78
N LYS A 370 -37.07 -8.50 80.98
CA LYS A 370 -37.90 -9.51 81.68
C LYS A 370 -39.26 -9.70 81.01
N THR A 371 -39.84 -8.63 80.47
CA THR A 371 -41.13 -8.66 79.76
C THR A 371 -41.08 -9.47 78.47
N LYS A 372 -39.93 -9.46 77.77
CA LYS A 372 -39.70 -10.32 76.60
C LYS A 372 -39.54 -11.80 76.94
N MET A 373 -38.99 -12.15 78.10
CA MET A 373 -38.83 -13.56 78.50
C MET A 373 -40.15 -14.22 78.91
N ILE A 374 -41.05 -13.50 79.58
CA ILE A 374 -42.34 -14.04 80.03
C ILE A 374 -43.22 -14.42 78.82
N ASN A 375 -43.24 -13.60 77.77
CA ASN A 375 -43.99 -13.88 76.53
C ASN A 375 -43.45 -15.06 75.71
N VAL A 376 -42.15 -15.39 75.84
CA VAL A 376 -41.57 -16.57 75.18
C VAL A 376 -41.90 -17.86 75.97
N SER A 377 -42.03 -17.77 77.30
CA SER A 377 -42.39 -18.90 78.18
C SER A 377 -43.86 -19.30 78.08
N SER A 378 -44.79 -18.34 77.98
CA SER A 378 -46.22 -18.63 77.84
C SER A 378 -46.56 -19.27 76.50
N CYS A 379 -45.87 -18.86 75.43
CA CYS A 379 -46.06 -19.41 74.08
C CYS A 379 -45.56 -20.88 73.96
N SER A 380 -44.53 -21.25 74.74
CA SER A 380 -43.98 -22.61 74.75
C SER A 380 -44.82 -23.60 75.60
N ALA A 381 -45.47 -23.15 76.67
CA ALA A 381 -46.35 -24.00 77.49
C ALA A 381 -47.65 -24.42 76.77
N LEU A 382 -48.24 -23.52 75.97
CA LEU A 382 -49.44 -23.79 75.15
C LEU A 382 -49.17 -24.85 74.06
N TRP A 383 -47.95 -24.91 73.54
CA TRP A 383 -47.55 -25.88 72.52
C TRP A 383 -47.40 -27.31 73.08
N ILE A 384 -46.99 -27.45 74.34
CA ILE A 384 -46.78 -28.76 75.00
C ILE A 384 -48.13 -29.42 75.37
N TYR A 385 -49.13 -28.65 75.80
CA TYR A 385 -50.46 -29.17 76.14
C TYR A 385 -51.22 -29.70 74.91
N SER A 386 -51.03 -29.09 73.74
CA SER A 386 -51.68 -29.52 72.50
C SER A 386 -51.14 -30.84 71.94
N ILE A 387 -49.92 -31.25 72.31
CA ILE A 387 -49.28 -32.49 71.82
C ILE A 387 -49.70 -33.72 72.65
N ASN A 388 -50.02 -33.56 73.94
CA ASN A 388 -50.43 -34.68 74.81
C ASN A 388 -51.89 -35.12 74.61
N CYS A 389 -52.78 -34.26 74.11
CA CYS A 389 -54.16 -34.63 73.81
C CYS A 389 -54.30 -35.53 72.56
N PHE A 390 -53.34 -35.48 71.63
CA PHE A 390 -53.40 -36.23 70.36
C PHE A 390 -52.92 -37.70 70.47
N LYS A 391 -52.33 -38.10 71.60
CA LYS A 391 -51.77 -39.45 71.82
C LYS A 391 -52.69 -40.43 72.55
N LEU A 392 -53.84 -39.98 73.08
CA LEU A 392 -54.77 -40.85 73.83
C LEU A 392 -55.95 -41.40 73.00
N PHE A 393 -56.14 -41.00 71.75
CA PHE A 393 -57.32 -41.38 70.93
C PHE A 393 -57.07 -42.46 69.86
N SER A 394 -55.88 -43.10 69.81
CA SER A 394 -55.52 -44.07 68.74
C SER A 394 -55.60 -45.55 69.14
N VAL A 395 -56.45 -45.94 70.08
CA VAL A 395 -56.74 -47.36 70.40
C VAL A 395 -58.24 -47.48 70.69
N PHE A 396 -59.08 -47.74 69.67
CA PHE A 396 -60.39 -48.44 69.70
C PHE A 396 -61.15 -48.19 68.38
N SER A 397 -61.08 -49.11 67.41
CA SER A 397 -62.11 -49.43 66.40
C SER A 397 -61.61 -50.51 65.43
N ILE A 398 -61.76 -51.79 65.82
CA ILE A 398 -61.84 -52.97 64.95
C ILE A 398 -62.98 -53.83 65.51
N PHE A 399 -64.16 -53.68 64.90
CA PHE A 399 -65.26 -54.62 64.61
C PHE A 399 -66.58 -53.85 64.50
#